data_AF-A0A2V5NFY1-F1
#
_entry.id   AF-A0A2V5NFY1-F1
#
_cell.length_a   1.000
_cell.length_b   1.000
_cell.length_c   1.000
_cell.angle_alpha   90.00
_cell.angle_beta   90.00
_cell.angle_gamma   90.00
#
_symmetry.space_group_name_H-M   'P 1'
#
loop_
_entity.id
_entity.type
_entity.pdbx_description
1 polymer ?
#
loop_
_entity_poly.entity_id
_entity_poly.type
_entity_poly.pdbx_seq_one_letter_code
_entity_poly.pdbx_strand_id
1 'polypeptide(L)'
;KVRVINVVDLMKLQPQSEHPHGLSDKDFDVLFTADKPIIFAYHGYPWLIHRLTYRRTNHKNLHVRGYKEEGTTSTPFDMVLMNDLDRFHLVADVIDRLPLLGSKAAYAKQAIRDKRIEHKQYIAKHGEDLPEIRNWKWGANK
;
A
#
# COMPACT_ATOMS: atom_id res chain seq x y z
N LYS A 1 -8.27 -1.03 -14.42
CA LYS A 1 -7.60 -2.35 -14.36
C LYS A 1 -6.41 -2.24 -13.41
N VAL A 2 -6.21 -3.20 -12.52
CA VAL A 2 -5.11 -3.23 -11.54
C VAL A 2 -4.20 -4.41 -11.86
N ARG A 3 -2.89 -4.25 -11.62
CA ARG A 3 -1.90 -5.32 -11.59
C ARG A 3 -1.40 -5.45 -10.16
N VAL A 4 -1.35 -6.67 -9.65
CA VAL A 4 -0.79 -6.97 -8.32
C VAL A 4 0.57 -7.64 -8.53
N ILE A 5 1.59 -7.16 -7.83
CA ILE A 5 2.97 -7.64 -7.93
C ILE A 5 3.45 -7.93 -6.52
N ASN A 6 3.94 -9.15 -6.30
CA ASN A 6 4.58 -9.53 -5.05
C ASN A 6 6.10 -9.42 -5.21
N VAL A 7 6.76 -8.65 -4.34
CA VAL A 7 8.22 -8.48 -4.35
C VAL A 7 8.81 -9.28 -3.20
N VAL A 8 9.58 -10.32 -3.54
CA VAL A 8 10.22 -11.21 -2.56
C VAL A 8 11.69 -10.85 -2.40
N ASP A 9 12.44 -10.75 -3.50
CA ASP A 9 13.82 -10.29 -3.51
C ASP A 9 13.85 -8.77 -3.75
N LEU A 10 14.21 -8.03 -2.70
CA LEU A 10 14.23 -6.57 -2.74
C LEU A 10 15.36 -6.02 -3.62
N MET A 11 16.46 -6.77 -3.78
CA MET A 11 17.60 -6.34 -4.57
C MET A 11 17.28 -6.29 -6.07
N LYS A 12 16.23 -7.00 -6.51
CA LYS A 12 15.70 -6.91 -7.88
C LYS A 12 15.15 -5.54 -8.24
N LEU A 13 14.79 -4.70 -7.25
CA LEU A 13 14.33 -3.35 -7.51
C LEU A 13 15.45 -2.42 -8.02
N GLN A 14 16.71 -2.71 -7.68
CA GLN A 14 17.86 -1.93 -8.13
C GLN A 14 18.20 -2.19 -9.59
N PRO A 15 18.72 -1.20 -10.34
CA PRO A 15 19.26 -1.44 -11.68
C PRO A 15 20.38 -2.49 -11.65
N GLN A 16 20.50 -3.28 -12.71
CA GLN A 16 21.54 -4.30 -12.82
C GLN A 16 22.97 -3.72 -12.73
N SER A 17 23.15 -2.44 -13.08
CA SER A 17 24.42 -1.72 -12.93
C SER A 17 24.82 -1.45 -11.48
N GLU A 18 23.87 -1.44 -10.55
CA GLU A 18 24.10 -1.19 -9.11
C GLU A 18 24.16 -2.48 -8.31
N HIS A 19 23.51 -3.56 -8.77
CA HIS A 19 23.48 -4.83 -8.07
C HIS A 19 23.36 -6.02 -9.03
N PRO A 20 24.12 -7.13 -8.84
CA PRO A 20 24.12 -8.27 -9.76
C PRO A 20 22.76 -8.97 -9.89
N HIS A 21 21.92 -8.88 -8.87
CA HIS A 21 20.54 -9.39 -8.90
C HIS A 21 19.51 -8.37 -9.42
N GLY A 22 19.92 -7.14 -9.71
CA GLY A 22 19.03 -6.08 -10.16
C GLY A 22 18.35 -6.41 -11.48
N LEU A 23 17.06 -6.08 -11.60
CA LEU A 23 16.35 -6.22 -12.88
C LEU A 23 16.89 -5.24 -13.92
N SER A 24 16.86 -5.66 -15.18
CA SER A 24 17.00 -4.73 -16.30
C SER A 24 15.90 -3.65 -16.24
N ASP A 25 16.17 -2.44 -16.75
CA ASP A 25 15.16 -1.37 -16.76
C ASP A 25 13.91 -1.78 -17.54
N LYS A 26 14.09 -2.54 -18.62
CA LYS A 26 12.98 -3.07 -19.42
C LYS A 26 12.10 -4.02 -18.61
N ASP A 27 12.67 -4.95 -17.86
CA ASP A 27 11.90 -5.89 -17.04
C ASP A 27 11.20 -5.18 -15.88
N PHE A 28 11.87 -4.20 -15.27
CA PHE A 28 11.25 -3.34 -14.26
C PHE A 28 10.03 -2.61 -14.84
N ASP A 29 10.15 -1.98 -16.00
CA ASP A 29 9.04 -1.25 -16.64
C ASP A 29 7.91 -2.18 -17.10
N VAL A 30 8.21 -3.41 -17.52
CA VAL A 30 7.18 -4.42 -17.82
C VAL A 30 6.35 -4.73 -16.57
N LEU A 31 6.98 -4.82 -15.41
CA LEU A 31 6.31 -5.10 -14.13
C LEU A 31 5.60 -3.87 -13.58
N PHE A 32 6.32 -2.77 -13.39
CA PHE A 32 5.85 -1.59 -12.65
C PHE A 32 5.27 -0.49 -13.54
N THR A 33 5.26 -0.70 -14.87
CA THR A 33 4.85 0.28 -15.90
C THR A 33 5.79 1.48 -15.97
N ALA A 34 5.80 2.16 -17.13
CA ALA A 34 6.64 3.34 -17.33
C ALA A 34 5.98 4.65 -16.86
N ASP A 35 4.65 4.66 -16.70
CA ASP A 35 3.86 5.89 -16.62
C ASP A 35 2.67 5.85 -15.63
N LYS A 36 2.30 4.69 -15.08
CA LYS A 36 1.11 4.59 -14.22
C LYS A 36 1.47 4.69 -12.73
N PRO A 37 0.56 5.19 -11.87
CA PRO A 37 0.74 5.18 -10.42
C PRO A 37 1.00 3.77 -9.87
N ILE A 38 1.94 3.67 -8.93
CA ILE A 38 2.27 2.45 -8.21
C ILE A 38 2.03 2.71 -6.72
N ILE A 39 1.18 1.91 -6.09
CA ILE A 39 1.07 1.85 -4.63
C ILE A 39 1.91 0.68 -4.14
N PHE A 40 2.92 0.96 -3.33
CA PHE A 40 3.86 -0.03 -2.84
C PHE A 40 3.71 -0.16 -1.32
N ALA A 41 3.18 -1.29 -0.85
CA ALA A 41 3.12 -1.60 0.58
C ALA A 41 4.38 -2.36 0.99
N TYR A 42 5.14 -1.81 1.94
CA TYR A 42 6.43 -2.35 2.38
C TYR A 42 6.45 -2.61 3.89
N HIS A 43 7.12 -3.68 4.31
CA HIS A 43 7.17 -4.08 5.73
C HIS A 43 8.11 -3.21 6.58
N GLY A 44 9.10 -2.55 5.95
CA GLY A 44 10.05 -1.68 6.62
C GLY A 44 9.83 -0.20 6.28
N TYR A 45 10.87 0.61 6.45
CA TYR A 45 10.79 2.04 6.16
C TYR A 45 10.64 2.33 4.66
N PRO A 46 9.65 3.15 4.25
CA PRO A 46 9.42 3.52 2.84
C PRO A 46 10.65 4.07 2.12
N TRP A 47 11.51 4.77 2.87
CA TRP A 47 12.70 5.45 2.33
C TRP A 47 13.67 4.50 1.62
N LEU A 48 13.77 3.24 2.10
CA LEU A 48 14.61 2.24 1.44
C LEU A 48 14.13 1.96 0.02
N ILE A 49 12.82 1.79 -0.18
CA ILE A 49 12.26 1.53 -1.51
C ILE A 49 12.59 2.68 -2.46
N HIS A 50 12.36 3.92 -2.02
CA HIS A 50 12.71 5.10 -2.81
C HIS A 50 14.19 5.14 -3.17
N ARG A 51 15.08 4.80 -2.22
CA ARG A 51 16.52 4.70 -2.47
C ARG A 51 16.87 3.59 -3.46
N LEU A 52 16.20 2.44 -3.43
CA LEU A 52 16.49 1.34 -4.36
C LEU A 52 15.96 1.62 -5.78
N THR A 53 14.95 2.46 -5.92
CA THR A 53 14.27 2.70 -7.20
C THR A 53 14.49 4.08 -7.79
N TYR A 54 15.29 4.96 -7.18
CA TYR A 54 15.40 6.38 -7.61
C TYR A 54 15.82 6.59 -9.07
N ARG A 55 16.52 5.63 -9.69
CA ARG A 55 16.92 5.68 -11.11
C ARG A 55 15.92 5.04 -12.07
N ARG A 56 14.84 4.41 -11.59
CA ARG A 56 13.87 3.70 -12.43
C ARG A 56 12.96 4.68 -13.15
N THR A 57 12.61 4.42 -14.40
CA THR A 57 11.80 5.30 -15.28
C THR A 57 10.58 5.90 -14.57
N ASN A 58 9.81 5.07 -13.86
CA ASN A 58 8.54 5.45 -13.25
C ASN A 58 8.63 5.81 -11.76
N HIS A 59 9.83 6.06 -11.22
CA HIS A 59 10.04 6.28 -9.78
C HIS A 59 9.22 7.46 -9.21
N LYS A 60 8.91 8.48 -10.02
CA LYS A 60 8.05 9.62 -9.66
C LYS A 60 6.61 9.24 -9.30
N ASN A 61 6.13 8.12 -9.83
CA ASN A 61 4.79 7.57 -9.61
C ASN A 61 4.78 6.46 -8.56
N LEU A 62 5.93 6.19 -7.91
CA LEU A 62 6.06 5.21 -6.86
C LEU A 62 5.67 5.82 -5.52
N HIS A 63 4.56 5.37 -4.95
CA HIS A 63 4.06 5.82 -3.67
C HIS A 63 4.16 4.70 -2.66
N VAL A 64 5.12 4.83 -1.75
CA VAL A 64 5.47 3.78 -0.82
C VAL A 64 4.83 4.05 0.53
N ARG A 65 4.11 3.05 1.04
CA ARG A 65 3.64 2.97 2.42
C ARG A 65 4.45 1.92 3.14
N GLY A 66 4.69 2.12 4.42
CA GLY A 66 5.50 1.23 5.24
C GLY A 66 5.57 1.74 6.67
N TYR A 67 6.48 1.18 7.44
CA TYR A 67 6.61 1.51 8.86
C TYR A 67 7.03 2.98 9.08
N LYS A 68 6.38 3.64 10.03
CA LYS A 68 6.52 5.07 10.37
C LYS A 68 6.92 5.32 11.83
N GLU A 69 7.34 4.30 12.57
CA GLU A 69 7.55 4.39 14.03
C GLU A 69 6.29 4.63 14.84
N GLU A 70 5.13 4.34 14.28
CA GLU A 70 3.86 4.45 14.98
C GLU A 70 3.43 3.07 15.48
N GLY A 71 3.21 2.93 16.78
CA GLY A 71 2.85 1.65 17.38
C GLY A 71 2.72 1.70 18.88
N THR A 72 1.86 0.85 19.42
CA THR A 72 1.69 0.66 20.86
C THR A 72 1.08 -0.72 21.10
N THR A 73 0.82 -1.08 22.35
CA THR A 73 0.05 -2.29 22.67
C THR A 73 -1.38 -2.11 22.15
N SER A 74 -1.67 -2.69 20.98
CA SER A 74 -2.98 -2.61 20.32
C SER A 74 -3.26 -3.88 19.50
N THR A 75 -4.34 -3.89 18.73
CA THR A 75 -4.75 -5.02 17.89
C THR A 75 -3.93 -5.09 16.59
N PRO A 76 -3.84 -6.27 15.94
CA PRO A 76 -3.01 -6.44 14.74
C PRO A 76 -3.36 -5.49 13.58
N PHE A 77 -4.64 -5.23 13.31
CA PHE A 77 -5.00 -4.30 12.25
C PHE A 77 -4.78 -2.84 12.66
N ASP A 78 -5.00 -2.50 13.93
CA ASP A 78 -4.74 -1.14 14.40
C ASP A 78 -3.26 -0.77 14.30
N MET A 79 -2.35 -1.73 14.53
CA MET A 79 -0.90 -1.54 14.31
C MET A 79 -0.56 -1.14 12.87
N VAL A 80 -1.23 -1.71 11.85
CA VAL A 80 -1.01 -1.30 10.45
C VAL A 80 -1.75 0.00 10.11
N LEU A 81 -2.87 0.27 10.76
CA LEU A 81 -3.64 1.51 10.60
C LEU A 81 -2.86 2.73 11.09
N MET A 82 -2.16 2.61 12.23
CA MET A 82 -1.27 3.66 12.77
C MET A 82 -0.15 4.06 11.80
N ASN A 83 0.27 3.13 10.93
CA ASN A 83 1.33 3.34 9.95
C ASN A 83 0.81 3.73 8.55
N ASP A 84 -0.50 3.97 8.40
CA ASP A 84 -1.19 4.15 7.11
C ASP A 84 -0.95 3.03 6.10
N LEU A 85 -0.67 1.80 6.57
CA LEU A 85 -0.36 0.64 5.74
C LEU A 85 -1.58 -0.28 5.56
N ASP A 86 -2.68 0.02 6.25
CA ASP A 86 -3.89 -0.78 6.21
C ASP A 86 -4.68 -0.62 4.90
N ARG A 87 -5.60 -1.57 4.66
CA ARG A 87 -6.38 -1.65 3.41
C ARG A 87 -7.19 -0.39 3.11
N PHE A 88 -7.61 0.38 4.12
CA PHE A 88 -8.38 1.61 3.95
C PHE A 88 -7.51 2.72 3.38
N HIS A 89 -6.30 2.94 3.93
CA HIS A 89 -5.36 3.92 3.38
C HIS A 89 -4.86 3.54 1.99
N LEU A 90 -4.57 2.26 1.76
CA LEU A 90 -4.13 1.81 0.43
C LEU A 90 -5.19 2.06 -0.65
N VAL A 91 -6.47 1.84 -0.34
CA VAL A 91 -7.56 2.16 -1.28
C VAL A 91 -7.73 3.67 -1.45
N ALA A 92 -7.61 4.45 -0.37
CA ALA A 92 -7.67 5.92 -0.45
C ALA A 92 -6.58 6.48 -1.37
N ASP A 93 -5.34 5.98 -1.26
CA ASP A 93 -4.23 6.37 -2.13
C ASP A 93 -4.50 6.10 -3.61
N VAL A 94 -5.10 4.93 -3.91
CA VAL A 94 -5.52 4.59 -5.28
C VAL A 94 -6.55 5.59 -5.79
N ILE A 95 -7.54 5.95 -4.97
CA ILE A 95 -8.57 6.91 -5.36
C ILE A 95 -7.96 8.28 -5.68
N ASP A 96 -7.02 8.75 -4.85
CA ASP A 96 -6.37 10.06 -5.01
C ASP A 96 -5.54 10.18 -6.29
N ARG A 97 -5.06 9.05 -6.83
CA ARG A 97 -4.10 9.02 -7.94
C ARG A 97 -4.71 8.64 -9.27
N LEU A 98 -6.01 8.33 -9.31
CA LEU A 98 -6.73 8.03 -10.53
C LEU A 98 -7.60 9.24 -10.91
N PRO A 99 -7.21 10.02 -11.93
CA PRO A 99 -7.89 11.26 -12.32
C PRO A 99 -9.38 11.08 -12.64
N LEU A 100 -9.75 9.88 -13.09
CA LEU A 100 -11.10 9.53 -13.56
C LEU A 100 -12.13 9.36 -12.42
N LEU A 101 -11.71 9.43 -11.16
CA LEU A 101 -12.58 9.11 -10.01
C LEU A 101 -13.29 10.31 -9.38
N GLY A 102 -12.78 11.54 -9.58
CA GLY A 102 -13.47 12.82 -9.28
C GLY A 102 -14.46 12.82 -8.11
N SER A 103 -15.66 13.36 -8.33
CA SER A 103 -16.77 13.35 -7.36
C SER A 103 -17.37 11.96 -7.14
N LYS A 104 -17.19 11.02 -8.09
CA LYS A 104 -17.73 9.65 -8.01
C LYS A 104 -17.11 8.86 -6.85
N ALA A 105 -15.89 9.18 -6.45
CA ALA A 105 -15.23 8.52 -5.32
C ALA A 105 -15.38 9.26 -3.99
N ALA A 106 -16.11 10.39 -3.93
CA ALA A 106 -16.34 11.13 -2.69
C ALA A 106 -17.03 10.25 -1.63
N TYR A 107 -18.06 9.50 -2.02
CA TYR A 107 -18.74 8.55 -1.14
C TYR A 107 -17.84 7.42 -0.67
N ALA A 108 -16.99 6.88 -1.57
CA ALA A 108 -16.04 5.84 -1.21
C ALA A 108 -15.02 6.35 -0.17
N LYS A 109 -14.48 7.56 -0.35
CA LYS A 109 -13.59 8.18 0.64
C LYS A 109 -14.28 8.43 1.98
N GLN A 110 -15.53 8.85 1.96
CA GLN A 110 -16.30 9.05 3.20
C GLN A 110 -16.48 7.71 3.92
N ALA A 111 -16.92 6.66 3.22
CA ALA A 111 -17.07 5.33 3.80
C ALA A 111 -15.75 4.79 4.39
N ILE A 112 -14.61 5.02 3.72
CA ILE A 112 -13.27 4.68 4.23
C ILE A 112 -12.97 5.42 5.54
N ARG A 113 -13.28 6.73 5.62
CA ARG A 113 -13.09 7.51 6.86
C ARG A 113 -13.98 7.01 7.99
N ASP A 114 -15.25 6.78 7.70
CA ASP A 114 -16.23 6.32 8.69
C ASP A 114 -15.82 4.95 9.24
N LYS A 115 -15.35 4.04 8.37
CA LYS A 115 -14.86 2.72 8.76
C LYS A 115 -13.65 2.77 9.69
N ARG A 116 -12.73 3.72 9.48
CA ARG A 116 -11.60 3.93 10.40
C ARG A 116 -12.04 4.44 11.77
N ILE A 117 -13.02 5.35 11.81
CA ILE A 117 -13.59 5.86 13.07
C ILE A 117 -14.30 4.73 13.81
N GLU A 118 -15.14 3.97 13.11
CA GLU A 118 -15.82 2.78 13.63
C GLU A 118 -14.82 1.79 14.22
N HIS A 119 -13.73 1.50 13.49
CA HIS A 119 -12.72 0.58 13.96
C HIS A 119 -12.08 1.06 15.26
N LYS A 120 -11.69 2.33 15.34
CA LYS A 120 -11.08 2.90 16.54
C LYS A 120 -12.01 2.82 17.76
N GLN A 121 -13.30 3.04 17.55
CA GLN A 121 -14.31 2.89 18.61
C GLN A 121 -14.49 1.43 19.02
N TYR A 122 -14.48 0.51 18.05
CA TYR A 122 -14.66 -0.91 18.27
C TYR A 122 -13.51 -1.50 19.10
N ILE A 123 -12.25 -1.19 18.77
CA ILE A 123 -11.09 -1.70 19.53
C ILE A 123 -11.09 -1.19 20.97
N ALA A 124 -11.46 0.08 21.18
CA ALA A 124 -11.50 0.68 22.52
C ALA A 124 -12.57 0.02 23.40
N LYS A 125 -13.65 -0.47 22.80
CA LYS A 125 -14.75 -1.13 23.50
C LYS A 125 -14.54 -2.63 23.68
N HIS A 126 -13.96 -3.31 22.68
CA HIS A 126 -13.96 -4.77 22.58
C HIS A 126 -12.56 -5.41 22.68
N GLY A 127 -11.49 -4.65 22.50
CA GLY A 127 -10.11 -5.16 22.56
C GLY A 127 -9.72 -6.08 21.39
N GLU A 128 -10.54 -6.14 20.34
CA GLU A 128 -10.29 -6.94 19.13
C GLU A 128 -10.63 -6.15 17.87
N ASP A 129 -10.02 -6.52 16.73
CA ASP A 129 -10.33 -5.90 15.44
C ASP A 129 -11.78 -6.15 15.01
N LEU A 130 -12.32 -5.26 14.17
CA LEU A 130 -13.67 -5.40 13.62
C LEU A 130 -13.89 -6.81 13.03
N PRO A 131 -15.08 -7.42 13.20
CA PRO A 131 -15.36 -8.75 12.67
C PRO A 131 -15.14 -8.84 11.15
N GLU A 132 -15.48 -7.79 10.40
CA GLU A 132 -15.24 -7.74 8.95
C GLU A 132 -13.75 -7.74 8.57
N ILE A 133 -12.88 -7.25 9.46
CA ILE A 133 -11.42 -7.27 9.27
C ILE A 133 -10.87 -8.66 9.53
N ARG A 134 -11.26 -9.28 10.65
CA ARG A 134 -10.80 -10.62 11.08
C ARG A 134 -11.32 -11.75 10.22
N ASN A 135 -12.58 -11.65 9.79
CA ASN A 135 -13.25 -12.70 9.03
C ASN A 135 -13.12 -12.51 7.51
N TRP A 136 -12.39 -11.48 7.06
CA TRP A 136 -12.16 -11.27 5.64
C TRP A 136 -11.36 -12.42 5.03
N LYS A 137 -11.81 -12.90 3.88
CA LYS A 137 -11.15 -13.94 3.10
C LYS A 137 -11.06 -13.53 1.63
N TRP A 138 -9.91 -13.79 1.02
CA TRP A 138 -9.74 -13.54 -0.41
C TRP A 138 -10.71 -14.41 -1.22
N GLY A 139 -11.43 -13.78 -2.16
CA GLY A 139 -12.34 -14.48 -3.06
C GLY A 139 -13.64 -14.99 -2.43
N ALA A 140 -13.94 -14.64 -1.18
CA ALA A 140 -15.16 -15.09 -0.50
C ALA A 140 -16.47 -14.52 -1.06
N ASN A 141 -16.40 -13.56 -1.98
CA ASN A 141 -17.51 -13.13 -2.82
C ASN A 141 -17.04 -13.16 -4.28
N LYS A 142 -17.40 -14.23 -5.00
CA LYS A 142 -17.52 -14.23 -6.46
C LYS A 142 -18.97 -14.49 -6.81
#